data_AF-I1C4C7-F1
#
_entry.id   AF-I1C4C7-F1
#
_cell.length_a   1.000
_cell.length_b   1.000
_cell.length_c   1.000
_cell.angle_alpha   90.00
_cell.angle_beta   90.00
_cell.angle_gamma   90.00
#
_symmetry.space_group_name_H-M   'P 1'
#
loop_
_entity.id
_entity.type
_entity.pdbx_description
1 polymer ?
#
loop_
_entity_poly.entity_id
_entity_poly.type
_entity_poly.pdbx_seq_one_letter_code
_entity_poly.pdbx_strand_id
1 'polypeptide(L)'
;MIAHYKEKHKNETPTAVITGGDSGIGLEITRSLLQAGFHVIIGLNYTNAFVFDSVYKFASEVKLELSERKIDVLINNAGIMNVPYLKTEDGFESQCQIVRGIA
;
A
#
# COMPACT_ATOMS: atom_id res chain seq x y z
N MET A 1 34.65 -19.72 5.55
CA MET A 1 34.33 -18.90 6.72
C MET A 1 33.33 -17.85 6.26
N ILE A 2 32.04 -17.97 6.63
CA ILE A 2 30.99 -17.02 6.23
C ILE A 2 30.70 -16.14 7.43
N ALA A 3 30.91 -14.82 7.29
CA ALA A 3 30.50 -13.84 8.28
C ALA A 3 29.02 -13.51 8.05
N HIS A 4 28.18 -13.76 9.05
CA HIS A 4 26.82 -13.21 9.09
C HIS A 4 26.90 -11.84 9.77
N TYR A 5 26.76 -10.78 8.99
CA TYR A 5 26.58 -9.44 9.55
C TYR A 5 25.10 -9.27 9.89
N LYS A 6 24.75 -9.40 11.17
CA LYS A 6 23.44 -8.94 11.66
C LYS A 6 23.61 -7.48 12.08
N GLU A 7 23.09 -6.57 11.27
CA GLU A 7 22.87 -5.21 11.78
C GLU A 7 21.96 -5.28 12.99
N LYS A 8 22.36 -4.55 14.03
CA LYS A 8 21.62 -4.39 15.27
C LYS A 8 20.45 -3.45 14.97
N HIS A 9 19.41 -3.95 14.30
CA HIS A 9 18.17 -3.20 14.17
C HIS A 9 17.67 -2.92 15.58
N LYS A 10 17.54 -1.63 15.93
CA LYS A 10 16.76 -1.20 17.10
C LYS A 10 15.40 -1.91 17.04
N ASN A 11 14.92 -2.37 18.19
CA ASN A 11 13.66 -3.09 18.40
C ASN A 11 12.42 -2.27 18.01
N GLU A 12 12.28 -1.91 16.75
CA GLU A 12 11.10 -1.23 16.22
C GLU A 12 10.39 -2.18 15.27
N THR A 13 9.12 -2.42 15.55
CA THR A 13 8.21 -3.18 14.69
C THR A 13 8.31 -2.63 13.25
N PRO A 14 8.66 -3.44 12.24
CA PRO A 14 8.76 -2.97 10.86
C PRO A 14 7.37 -2.60 10.33
N THR A 15 7.30 -1.60 9.47
CA THR A 15 6.04 -1.08 8.93
C THR A 15 5.86 -1.47 7.48
N ALA A 16 4.69 -2.04 7.16
CA ALA A 16 4.27 -2.28 5.78
C ALA A 16 3.02 -1.44 5.44
N VAL A 17 3.01 -0.86 4.25
CA VAL A 17 1.83 -0.21 3.67
C VAL A 17 1.34 -1.05 2.50
N ILE A 18 0.05 -1.38 2.47
CA ILE A 18 -0.57 -2.16 1.39
C ILE A 18 -1.83 -1.48 0.89
N THR A 19 -1.99 -1.36 -0.43
CA THR A 19 -3.25 -0.93 -1.04
C THR A 19 -4.15 -2.13 -1.37
N GLY A 20 -5.46 -1.99 -1.16
CA GLY A 20 -6.42 -3.08 -1.40
C GLY A 20 -6.18 -4.33 -0.54
N GLY A 21 -5.74 -4.13 0.71
CA GLY A 21 -5.34 -5.19 1.63
C GLY A 21 -6.48 -5.83 2.44
N ASP A 22 -7.75 -5.53 2.13
CA ASP A 22 -8.94 -5.98 2.87
C ASP A 22 -9.70 -7.14 2.19
N SER A 23 -9.30 -7.54 0.97
CA SER A 23 -9.93 -8.62 0.23
C SER A 23 -8.94 -9.43 -0.61
N GLY A 24 -9.37 -10.63 -1.04
CA GLY A 24 -8.64 -11.48 -1.97
C GLY A 24 -7.17 -11.71 -1.57
N ILE A 25 -6.27 -11.54 -2.54
CA ILE A 25 -4.82 -11.70 -2.35
C ILE A 25 -4.27 -10.68 -1.34
N GLY A 26 -4.77 -9.45 -1.36
CA GLY A 26 -4.34 -8.39 -0.45
C GLY A 26 -4.61 -8.74 1.02
N LEU A 27 -5.76 -9.36 1.31
CA LEU A 27 -6.10 -9.82 2.66
C LEU A 27 -5.13 -10.87 3.19
N GLU A 28 -4.75 -11.84 2.35
CA GLU A 28 -3.81 -12.87 2.76
C GLU A 28 -2.38 -12.33 2.93
N ILE A 29 -1.98 -11.34 2.13
CA ILE A 29 -0.73 -10.60 2.34
C ILE A 29 -0.77 -9.87 3.68
N THR A 30 -1.84 -9.11 3.96
CA THR A 30 -2.03 -8.41 5.24
C THR A 30 -1.92 -9.37 6.42
N ARG A 31 -2.60 -10.53 6.37
CA ARG A 31 -2.53 -11.55 7.42
C ARG A 31 -1.12 -12.09 7.61
N SER A 32 -0.41 -12.37 6.51
CA SER A 32 0.96 -12.90 6.57
C SER A 32 1.93 -11.88 7.17
N LEU A 33 1.79 -10.60 6.85
CA LEU A 33 2.60 -9.52 7.44
C LEU A 33 2.34 -9.35 8.93
N LEU A 34 1.06 -9.36 9.34
CA LEU A 34 0.69 -9.31 10.76
C LEU A 34 1.28 -10.50 11.53
N GLN A 35 1.20 -11.72 10.97
CA GLN A 35 1.81 -12.91 11.57
C GLN A 35 3.35 -12.84 11.65
N ALA A 36 3.98 -12.14 10.70
CA ALA A 36 5.42 -11.86 10.71
C ALA A 36 5.81 -10.72 11.66
N GLY A 37 4.86 -10.11 12.36
CA GLY A 37 5.11 -9.05 13.35
C GLY A 37 5.29 -7.67 12.74
N PHE A 38 4.70 -7.39 11.58
CA PHE A 38 4.67 -6.04 11.01
C PHE A 38 3.55 -5.19 11.61
N HIS A 39 3.79 -3.89 11.73
CA HIS A 39 2.71 -2.89 11.75
C HIS A 39 2.22 -2.72 10.32
N VAL A 40 0.93 -2.96 10.06
CA VAL A 40 0.38 -2.92 8.70
C VAL A 40 -0.62 -1.78 8.57
N ILE A 41 -0.38 -0.88 7.62
CA ILE A 41 -1.31 0.18 7.24
C ILE A 41 -1.96 -0.18 5.91
N ILE A 42 -3.29 -0.15 5.87
CA ILE A 42 -4.06 -0.54 4.69
C ILE A 42 -4.65 0.70 4.02
N GLY A 43 -4.24 0.97 2.78
CA GLY A 43 -4.84 1.98 1.92
C GLY A 43 -6.05 1.43 1.18
N LEU A 44 -7.22 1.99 1.45
CA LEU A 44 -8.51 1.58 0.88
C LEU A 44 -9.15 2.75 0.16
N ASN A 45 -9.87 2.46 -0.91
CA ASN A 45 -10.69 3.45 -1.59
C ASN A 45 -12.10 2.88 -1.80
N TYR A 46 -13.00 3.22 -0.88
CA TYR A 46 -14.40 2.77 -0.92
C TYR A 46 -15.28 3.67 -1.81
N THR A 47 -14.78 4.85 -2.17
CA THR A 47 -15.46 5.74 -3.10
C THR A 47 -14.85 5.43 -4.48
N ASN A 48 -15.66 4.97 -5.44
CA ASN A 48 -15.21 4.59 -6.79
C ASN A 48 -14.62 5.76 -7.62
N ALA A 49 -14.19 6.86 -6.98
CA ALA A 49 -13.73 8.08 -7.61
C ALA A 49 -12.29 7.97 -8.15
N PHE A 50 -11.45 7.06 -7.61
CA PHE A 50 -10.05 6.83 -8.04
C PHE A 50 -9.33 8.12 -8.49
N VAL A 51 -9.18 9.07 -7.55
CA VAL A 51 -8.63 10.41 -7.80
C VAL A 51 -7.26 10.55 -7.16
N PHE A 52 -6.32 11.25 -7.80
CA PHE A 52 -4.99 11.50 -7.23
C PHE A 52 -5.03 12.24 -5.89
N ASP A 53 -6.01 13.13 -5.68
CA ASP A 53 -6.19 13.83 -4.39
C ASP A 53 -6.26 12.86 -3.20
N SER A 54 -6.96 11.73 -3.39
CA SER A 54 -7.06 10.68 -2.36
C SER A 54 -5.71 10.02 -2.04
N VAL A 55 -4.82 9.91 -3.03
CA VAL A 55 -3.46 9.36 -2.85
C VAL A 55 -2.62 10.32 -2.00
N TYR A 56 -2.66 11.61 -2.29
CA TYR A 56 -1.93 12.62 -1.52
C TYR A 56 -2.44 12.72 -0.09
N LYS A 57 -3.76 12.64 0.10
CA LYS A 57 -4.38 12.62 1.42
C LYS A 57 -3.94 11.40 2.23
N PHE A 58 -4.05 10.20 1.65
CA PHE A 58 -3.59 8.97 2.29
C PHE A 58 -2.10 9.02 2.62
N ALA A 59 -1.24 9.47 1.70
CA ALA A 59 0.19 9.61 1.95
C ALA A 59 0.49 10.58 3.11
N SER A 60 -0.32 11.63 3.26
CA SER A 60 -0.19 12.59 4.37
C SER A 60 -0.63 11.96 5.70
N GLU A 61 -1.74 11.21 5.70
CA GLU A 61 -2.22 10.48 6.88
C GLU A 61 -1.21 9.43 7.35
N VAL A 62 -0.62 8.67 6.43
CA VAL A 62 0.45 7.69 6.74
C VAL A 62 1.67 8.38 7.35
N LYS A 63 2.11 9.52 6.79
CA LYS A 63 3.24 10.28 7.35
C LYS A 63 2.98 10.74 8.79
N LEU A 64 1.76 11.22 9.05
CA LEU A 64 1.33 11.65 10.38
C LEU A 64 1.27 10.46 11.37
N GLU A 65 0.65 9.35 10.96
CA GLU A 65 0.56 8.13 11.78
C GLU A 65 1.95 7.61 12.17
N LEU A 66 2.87 7.62 11.20
CA LEU A 66 4.22 7.13 11.42
C LEU A 66 5.12 8.11 12.16
N SER A 67 4.71 9.37 12.38
CA SER A 67 5.54 10.39 13.02
C SER A 67 6.95 10.48 12.40
N GLU A 68 7.02 10.51 11.06
CA GLU A 68 8.26 10.48 10.27
C GLU A 68 9.10 9.18 10.36
N ARG A 69 8.55 8.09 10.93
CA ARG A 69 9.18 6.76 10.84
C ARG A 69 9.17 6.24 9.40
N LYS A 70 10.18 5.43 9.07
CA LYS A 70 10.30 4.79 7.76
C LYS A 70 9.19 3.77 7.49
N ILE A 71 8.83 3.62 6.22
CA ILE A 71 8.10 2.48 5.70
C ILE A 71 9.13 1.46 5.23
N ASP A 72 9.04 0.21 5.71
CA ASP A 72 9.96 -0.86 5.33
C ASP A 72 9.50 -1.59 4.06
N VAL A 73 8.18 -1.68 3.87
CA VAL A 73 7.57 -2.40 2.74
C VAL A 73 6.39 -1.59 2.19
N LEU A 74 6.33 -1.41 0.86
CA LEU A 74 5.18 -0.87 0.14
C LEU A 74 4.66 -1.91 -0.85
N ILE A 75 3.37 -2.23 -0.76
CA ILE A 75 2.71 -3.22 -1.61
C ILE A 75 1.60 -2.51 -2.40
N ASN A 76 1.88 -2.26 -3.68
CA ASN A 76 0.93 -1.70 -4.64
C ASN A 76 0.01 -2.81 -5.19
N ASN A 77 -0.86 -3.35 -4.34
CA ASN A 77 -1.70 -4.50 -4.67
C ASN A 77 -3.09 -4.12 -5.20
N ALA A 78 -3.62 -2.93 -4.87
CA ALA A 78 -4.93 -2.51 -5.35
C ALA A 78 -5.01 -2.58 -6.87
N GLY A 79 -6.10 -3.17 -7.38
CA GLY A 79 -6.30 -3.32 -8.81
C GLY A 79 -7.75 -3.65 -9.14
N ILE A 80 -8.14 -3.28 -10.36
CA ILE A 80 -9.39 -3.68 -10.98
C ILE A 80 -9.10 -4.44 -12.27
N MET A 81 -9.97 -5.36 -12.65
CA MET A 81 -9.81 -6.17 -13.85
C MET A 81 -11.16 -6.44 -14.48
N ASN A 82 -11.20 -6.48 -15.82
CA ASN A 82 -12.39 -6.81 -16.59
C ASN A 82 -13.60 -5.89 -16.27
N VAL A 83 -13.32 -4.61 -16.05
CA VAL A 83 -14.35 -3.57 -15.90
C VAL A 83 -14.66 -2.94 -17.26
N PRO A 84 -15.85 -2.35 -17.45
CA PRO A 84 -16.12 -1.50 -18.60
C PRO A 84 -15.12 -0.34 -18.69
N TYR A 85 -14.84 0.12 -19.91
CA TYR A 85 -14.01 1.31 -20.11
C TYR A 85 -14.64 2.53 -19.42
N LEU A 86 -13.88 3.16 -18.53
CA LEU A 86 -14.27 4.35 -17.81
C LEU A 86 -13.07 5.31 -17.75
N LYS A 87 -13.37 6.60 -17.65
CA LYS A 87 -12.37 7.61 -17.29
C LYS A 87 -12.54 8.00 -15.82
N THR A 88 -11.42 8.15 -15.12
CA THR A 88 -11.38 8.73 -13.77
C THR A 88 -11.66 10.23 -13.83
N GLU A 89 -11.87 10.85 -12.66
CA GLU A 89 -11.99 12.33 -12.57
C GLU A 89 -10.73 13.05 -13.04
N ASP A 90 -9.56 12.41 -12.91
CA ASP A 90 -8.28 12.92 -13.42
C ASP A 90 -8.13 12.76 -14.95
N GLY A 91 -9.10 12.14 -15.63
CA GLY A 91 -9.17 12.04 -17.08
C GLY A 91 -8.42 10.84 -17.70
N PHE A 92 -7.86 9.95 -16.89
CA PHE A 92 -7.18 8.74 -17.35
C PHE A 92 -8.14 7.57 -17.49
N GLU A 93 -7.77 6.56 -18.28
CA GLU A 93 -8.49 5.29 -18.29
C GLU A 93 -8.37 4.62 -16.91
N SER A 94 -9.51 4.16 -16.37
CA SER A 94 -9.65 3.64 -15.02
C SER A 94 -8.65 2.53 -14.67
N GLN A 95 -8.53 1.49 -15.50
CA GLN A 95 -7.64 0.38 -15.24
C GLN A 95 -6.17 0.81 -15.31
N CYS A 96 -5.82 1.73 -16.22
CA CYS A 96 -4.48 2.30 -16.32
C CYS A 96 -4.13 3.14 -15.09
N GLN A 97 -5.02 4.01 -14.60
CA GLN A 97 -4.72 4.83 -13.42
C GLN A 97 -4.59 4.00 -12.15
N ILE A 98 -5.45 2.98 -11.98
CA ILE A 98 -5.53 2.21 -10.73
C ILE A 98 -4.43 1.15 -10.66
N VAL A 99 -4.23 0.39 -11.75
CA VAL A 99 -3.29 -0.74 -11.76
C VAL A 99 -1.89 -0.31 -12.15
N ARG A 100 -1.76 0.69 -13.05
CA ARG A 100 -0.45 1.19 -13.50
C ARG A 100 -0.05 2.46 -12.79
N GLY A 101 -0.35 2.58 -11.50
CA GLY A 101 0.05 3.71 -10.66
C GLY A 101 1.39 4.26 -11.13
N ILE A 102 1.33 5.46 -11.71
CA ILE A 102 2.30 6.01 -12.66
C ILE A 102 3.71 5.81 -12.08
N ALA A 103 4.50 4.97 -12.76
CA ALA A 103 5.91 4.76 -12.46
C ALA A 103 6.75 5.97 -12.87
#